data_AF-A0A7J4M2R5-F1
#
_entry.id   AF-A0A7J4M2R5-F1
#
_cell.length_a   1.000
_cell.length_b   1.000
_cell.length_c   1.000
_cell.angle_alpha   90.00
_cell.angle_beta   90.00
_cell.angle_gamma   90.00
#
_symmetry.space_group_name_H-M   'P 1'
#
loop_
_entity.id
_entity.type
_entity.pdbx_description
1 polymer ?
#
loop_
_entity_poly.entity_id
_entity_poly.type
_entity_poly.pdbx_seq_one_letter_code
_entity_poly.pdbx_strand_id
1 'polypeptide(L)'
;MAIENLVGIRIVGWGGRKKIKLDLLKAYAGEGKTAEEICKLLNLSKPTVMNYGRFIGVKLIPSKTGKERRAERARATLNLIVRGLEEDKGIEEIAHDLGYSPSALHKIVNSDGTSVKEIKKKVLEEKIKTGLEMEKGYDEIADELGCSTNRVRQVANQFGYNHRTMKERKLNFVQDISSIIRNAALQKAYGASWAFGKALEYAMTYSKGGNRRYPIDKKFPMLFSLFSRYQNAFQKGEKRSLEELADEAGFSFTYVGIILKRSGLEPLYGGRERHLIPEEKIEAIKRSLDLEVSDPDIAYFIGVPSYVIANYLVKHGKNKGGKNHPVKSFSNPTVHLTHKRASQVYEAQDLSFGQKEIEEVLGLDSRAVSYALEHRKEVELRIIKALQTIYPARKISRPYLENE
;
A
#
# COMPACT_ATOMS: atom_id res chain seq x y z
N MET A 1 25.19 -30.47 -40.73
CA MET A 1 26.26 -30.71 -41.71
C MET A 1 26.65 -32.19 -41.72
N ALA A 2 25.90 -33.06 -42.39
CA ALA A 2 26.32 -34.46 -42.60
C ALA A 2 25.45 -35.20 -43.66
N ILE A 3 25.13 -34.59 -44.80
CA ILE A 3 24.44 -35.31 -45.91
C ILE A 3 25.22 -35.26 -47.23
N GLU A 4 26.24 -34.42 -47.37
CA GLU A 4 26.96 -34.27 -48.65
C GLU A 4 28.05 -35.32 -48.92
N ASN A 5 28.37 -36.20 -47.97
CA ASN A 5 29.45 -37.20 -48.14
C ASN A 5 29.02 -38.58 -48.68
N LEU A 6 27.91 -38.67 -49.42
CA LEU A 6 27.48 -39.92 -50.08
C LEU A 6 27.62 -39.90 -51.61
N VAL A 7 28.49 -39.04 -52.15
CA VAL A 7 28.93 -39.12 -53.57
C VAL A 7 30.20 -39.95 -53.64
N GLY A 8 30.03 -41.26 -53.48
CA GLY A 8 31.11 -42.25 -53.56
C GLY A 8 30.56 -43.61 -53.95
N ILE A 9 29.78 -43.68 -55.03
CA ILE A 9 29.16 -44.93 -55.49
C ILE A 9 30.21 -45.75 -56.26
N ARG A 10 31.01 -46.52 -55.51
CA ARG A 10 31.71 -47.70 -56.02
C ARG A 10 30.70 -48.85 -56.12
N ILE A 11 30.72 -49.51 -57.28
CA ILE A 11 29.90 -50.65 -57.73
C ILE A 11 29.29 -51.44 -56.56
N VAL A 12 28.03 -51.16 -56.24
CA VAL A 12 27.22 -52.01 -55.36
C VAL A 12 26.22 -52.74 -56.23
N GLY A 13 26.33 -54.08 -56.24
CA GLY A 13 25.35 -54.96 -56.84
C GLY A 13 23.94 -54.67 -56.31
N TRP A 14 22.92 -55.20 -57.00
CA TRP A 14 21.49 -54.89 -56.79
C TRP A 14 21.06 -54.92 -55.30
N GLY A 15 21.67 -55.77 -54.47
CA GLY A 15 21.43 -55.87 -53.03
C GLY A 15 21.94 -54.69 -52.17
N GLY A 16 23.06 -54.05 -52.52
CA GLY A 16 23.62 -53.00 -51.68
C GLY A 16 23.04 -51.60 -51.91
N ARG A 17 22.52 -51.31 -53.11
CA ARG A 17 21.69 -50.11 -53.34
C ARG A 17 20.39 -50.14 -52.52
N LYS A 18 19.84 -51.34 -52.31
CA LYS A 18 18.65 -51.54 -51.46
C LYS A 18 18.98 -51.30 -49.99
N LYS A 19 20.12 -51.80 -49.50
CA LYS A 19 20.57 -51.58 -48.11
C LYS A 19 20.74 -50.09 -47.78
N ILE A 20 21.41 -49.32 -48.65
CA ILE A 20 21.58 -47.87 -48.47
C ILE A 20 20.21 -47.15 -48.37
N LYS A 21 19.23 -47.53 -49.20
CA LYS A 21 17.87 -46.95 -49.14
C LYS A 21 17.13 -47.30 -47.84
N LEU A 22 17.35 -48.49 -47.29
CA LEU A 22 16.76 -48.91 -46.01
C LEU A 22 17.38 -48.17 -44.83
N ASP A 23 18.71 -47.99 -44.83
CA ASP A 23 19.44 -47.26 -43.78
C ASP A 23 19.03 -45.78 -43.77
N LEU A 24 18.93 -45.15 -44.96
CA LEU A 24 18.43 -43.78 -45.10
C LEU A 24 16.96 -43.64 -44.69
N LEU A 25 16.11 -44.63 -45.00
CA LEU A 25 14.71 -44.64 -44.57
C LEU A 25 14.60 -44.70 -43.04
N LYS A 26 15.44 -45.52 -42.39
CA LYS A 26 15.49 -45.63 -40.92
C LYS A 26 15.95 -44.33 -40.27
N ALA A 27 16.98 -43.69 -40.83
CA ALA A 27 17.46 -42.39 -40.38
C ALA A 27 16.37 -41.30 -40.50
N TYR A 28 15.75 -41.17 -41.67
CA TYR A 28 14.69 -40.16 -41.88
C TYR A 28 13.44 -40.40 -41.05
N ALA A 29 13.08 -41.65 -40.77
CA ALA A 29 12.01 -41.97 -39.84
C ALA A 29 12.37 -41.63 -38.38
N GLY A 30 13.63 -41.84 -37.98
CA GLY A 30 14.16 -41.41 -36.68
C GLY A 30 14.19 -39.89 -36.49
N GLU A 31 14.35 -39.15 -37.58
CA GLU A 31 14.20 -37.68 -37.63
C GLU A 31 12.74 -37.20 -37.61
N GLY A 32 11.76 -38.12 -37.54
CA GLY A 32 10.34 -37.77 -37.49
C GLY A 32 9.74 -37.34 -38.83
N LYS A 33 10.38 -37.67 -39.97
CA LYS A 33 9.82 -37.36 -41.30
C LYS A 33 8.63 -38.26 -41.63
N THR A 34 7.63 -37.67 -42.28
CA THR A 34 6.44 -38.38 -42.76
C THR A 34 6.75 -39.29 -43.94
N ALA A 35 5.91 -40.30 -44.16
CA ALA A 35 6.07 -41.23 -45.27
C ALA A 35 6.15 -40.53 -46.65
N GLU A 36 5.51 -39.37 -46.83
CA GLU A 36 5.54 -38.62 -48.10
C GLU A 36 6.85 -37.85 -48.30
N GLU A 37 7.42 -37.28 -47.24
CA GLU A 37 8.74 -36.62 -47.29
C GLU A 37 9.82 -37.63 -47.62
N ILE A 38 9.74 -38.83 -47.04
CA ILE A 38 10.66 -39.94 -47.32
C ILE A 38 10.52 -40.41 -48.78
N CYS A 39 9.31 -40.44 -49.33
CA CYS A 39 9.09 -40.76 -50.76
C CYS A 39 9.82 -39.77 -51.67
N LYS A 40 9.73 -38.46 -51.38
CA LYS A 40 10.41 -37.40 -52.15
C LYS A 40 11.93 -37.50 -52.03
N LEU A 41 12.43 -37.67 -50.81
CA LEU A 41 13.88 -37.71 -50.52
C LEU A 41 14.57 -38.94 -51.12
N LEU A 42 13.90 -40.10 -51.14
CA LEU A 42 14.45 -41.34 -51.67
C LEU A 42 14.07 -41.60 -53.13
N ASN A 43 13.24 -40.74 -53.73
CA ASN A 43 12.60 -40.92 -55.03
C ASN A 43 12.00 -42.33 -55.18
N LEU A 44 11.15 -42.71 -54.21
CA LEU A 44 10.49 -44.02 -54.15
C LEU A 44 8.98 -43.85 -54.11
N SER A 45 8.27 -44.84 -54.65
CA SER A 45 6.81 -44.88 -54.54
C SER A 45 6.38 -45.10 -53.08
N LYS A 46 5.22 -44.54 -52.71
CA LYS A 46 4.64 -44.70 -51.36
C LYS A 46 4.45 -46.17 -50.96
N PRO A 47 3.95 -47.08 -51.82
CA PRO A 47 3.93 -48.51 -51.52
C PRO A 47 5.31 -49.09 -51.19
N THR A 48 6.35 -48.68 -51.94
CA THR A 48 7.73 -49.14 -51.70
C THR A 48 8.25 -48.68 -50.33
N VAL A 49 8.06 -47.40 -49.98
CA VAL A 49 8.49 -46.84 -48.69
C VAL A 49 7.75 -47.50 -47.53
N MET A 50 6.45 -47.72 -47.65
CA MET A 50 5.66 -48.40 -46.62
C MET A 50 6.08 -49.87 -46.43
N ASN A 51 6.34 -50.58 -47.52
CA ASN A 51 6.82 -51.97 -47.47
C ASN A 51 8.23 -52.04 -46.86
N TYR A 52 9.11 -51.11 -47.21
CA TYR A 52 10.45 -51.02 -46.64
C TYR A 52 10.41 -50.70 -45.15
N GLY A 53 9.56 -49.75 -44.72
CA GLY A 53 9.32 -49.45 -43.31
C GLY A 53 8.85 -50.68 -42.51
N ARG A 54 7.88 -51.44 -43.04
CA ARG A 54 7.45 -52.71 -42.41
C ARG A 54 8.58 -53.74 -42.34
N PHE A 55 9.34 -53.88 -43.42
CA PHE A 55 10.44 -54.85 -43.50
C PHE A 55 11.53 -54.59 -42.46
N ILE A 56 11.82 -53.32 -42.15
CA ILE A 56 12.83 -52.94 -41.14
C ILE A 56 12.25 -52.66 -39.75
N GLY A 57 10.96 -52.94 -39.53
CA GLY A 57 10.29 -52.75 -38.24
C GLY A 57 10.07 -51.30 -37.82
N VAL A 58 10.10 -50.34 -38.76
CA VAL A 58 9.94 -48.91 -38.49
C VAL A 58 8.50 -48.47 -38.78
N LYS A 59 7.80 -47.98 -37.75
CA LYS A 59 6.46 -47.41 -37.87
C LYS A 59 6.55 -45.99 -38.44
N LEU A 60 6.31 -45.86 -39.74
CA LEU A 60 6.33 -44.56 -40.43
C LEU A 60 5.14 -43.69 -40.03
N ILE A 61 5.38 -42.40 -39.84
CA ILE A 61 4.32 -41.42 -39.60
C ILE A 61 3.45 -41.34 -40.86
N PRO A 62 2.15 -41.65 -40.77
CA PRO A 62 1.27 -41.60 -41.93
C PRO A 62 1.22 -40.19 -42.48
N SER A 63 1.14 -40.08 -43.81
CA SER A 63 0.91 -38.79 -44.46
C SER A 63 -0.42 -38.22 -43.94
N LYS A 64 -0.47 -36.90 -43.67
CA LYS A 64 -1.73 -36.22 -43.37
C LYS A 64 -2.80 -36.64 -44.37
N THR A 65 -3.97 -37.07 -43.87
CA THR A 65 -5.08 -37.47 -44.73
C THR A 65 -5.51 -36.31 -45.63
N GLY A 66 -6.17 -36.61 -46.76
CA GLY A 66 -6.71 -35.56 -47.63
C GLY A 66 -7.69 -34.62 -46.91
N LYS A 67 -8.28 -35.04 -45.78
CA LYS A 67 -9.13 -34.22 -44.91
C LYS A 67 -8.28 -33.28 -44.03
N GLU A 68 -7.21 -33.80 -43.41
CA GLU A 68 -6.29 -33.01 -42.57
C GLU A 68 -5.55 -31.94 -43.37
N ARG A 69 -5.07 -32.26 -44.58
CA ARG A 69 -4.42 -31.26 -45.46
C ARG A 69 -5.38 -30.15 -45.87
N ARG A 70 -6.66 -30.49 -46.10
CA ARG A 70 -7.70 -29.51 -46.42
C ARG A 70 -8.01 -28.61 -45.22
N ALA A 71 -8.09 -29.17 -44.02
CA ALA A 71 -8.30 -28.40 -42.78
C ALA A 71 -7.10 -27.49 -42.47
N GLU A 72 -5.86 -27.96 -42.65
CA GLU A 72 -4.65 -27.15 -42.46
C GLU A 72 -4.59 -25.98 -43.46
N ARG A 73 -4.88 -26.24 -44.74
CA ARG A 73 -4.97 -25.17 -45.74
C ARG A 73 -6.08 -24.18 -45.40
N ALA A 74 -7.26 -24.66 -45.01
CA ALA A 74 -8.36 -23.78 -44.59
C ALA A 74 -7.97 -22.88 -43.41
N ARG A 75 -7.26 -23.42 -42.40
CA ARG A 75 -6.72 -22.64 -41.27
C ARG A 75 -5.67 -21.62 -41.71
N ALA A 76 -4.74 -22.01 -42.58
CA ALA A 76 -3.74 -21.08 -43.13
C ALA A 76 -4.41 -19.94 -43.91
N THR A 77 -5.42 -20.25 -44.72
CA THR A 77 -6.23 -19.26 -45.43
C THR A 77 -7.01 -18.36 -44.47
N LEU A 78 -7.59 -18.91 -43.40
CA LEU A 78 -8.26 -18.13 -42.36
C LEU A 78 -7.32 -17.13 -41.69
N ASN A 79 -6.08 -17.50 -41.36
CA ASN A 79 -5.11 -16.58 -40.79
C ASN A 79 -4.78 -15.42 -41.75
N LEU A 80 -4.69 -15.70 -43.05
CA LEU A 80 -4.46 -14.66 -44.06
C LEU A 80 -5.67 -13.72 -44.21
N ILE A 81 -6.90 -14.27 -44.07
CA ILE A 81 -8.13 -13.46 -44.05
C ILE A 81 -8.16 -12.55 -42.82
N VAL A 82 -7.83 -13.08 -41.63
CA VAL A 82 -7.76 -12.27 -40.39
C VAL A 82 -6.76 -11.14 -40.57
N ARG A 83 -5.55 -11.43 -41.07
CA ARG A 83 -4.52 -10.41 -41.32
C ARG A 83 -4.97 -9.36 -42.33
N GLY A 84 -5.60 -9.76 -43.43
CA GLY A 84 -6.13 -8.81 -44.41
C GLY A 84 -7.22 -7.91 -43.83
N LEU A 85 -8.05 -8.44 -42.94
CA LEU A 85 -9.07 -7.64 -42.23
C LEU A 85 -8.45 -6.72 -41.17
N GLU A 86 -7.34 -7.10 -40.54
CA GLU A 86 -6.57 -6.22 -39.65
C GLU A 86 -5.94 -5.04 -40.42
N GLU A 87 -5.56 -5.26 -41.68
CA GLU A 87 -5.08 -4.24 -42.62
C GLU A 87 -6.22 -3.43 -43.28
N ASP A 88 -7.46 -3.55 -42.78
CA ASP A 88 -8.65 -2.83 -43.28
C ASP A 88 -9.04 -3.14 -44.73
N LYS A 89 -8.59 -4.27 -45.28
CA LYS A 89 -8.97 -4.72 -46.64
C LYS A 89 -10.39 -5.26 -46.70
N GLY A 90 -11.04 -5.03 -47.84
CA GLY A 90 -12.34 -5.62 -48.17
C GLY A 90 -12.27 -7.14 -48.36
N ILE A 91 -13.39 -7.85 -48.22
CA ILE A 91 -13.41 -9.32 -48.46
C ILE A 91 -13.09 -9.63 -49.92
N GLU A 92 -13.53 -8.76 -50.82
CA GLU A 92 -13.34 -8.80 -52.25
C GLU A 92 -11.87 -8.62 -52.63
N GLU A 93 -11.19 -7.69 -51.95
CA GLU A 93 -9.76 -7.43 -52.11
C GLU A 93 -8.92 -8.58 -51.57
N ILE A 94 -9.25 -9.09 -50.37
CA ILE A 94 -8.61 -10.28 -49.80
C ILE A 94 -8.82 -11.51 -50.70
N ALA A 95 -10.02 -11.66 -51.27
CA ALA A 95 -10.31 -12.75 -52.19
C ALA A 95 -9.45 -12.65 -53.47
N HIS A 96 -9.32 -11.45 -54.03
CA HIS A 96 -8.45 -11.18 -55.16
C HIS A 96 -6.97 -11.48 -54.85
N ASP A 97 -6.45 -10.97 -53.74
CA ASP A 97 -5.06 -11.17 -53.29
C ASP A 97 -4.72 -12.65 -53.09
N LEU A 98 -5.69 -13.45 -52.63
CA LEU A 98 -5.53 -14.87 -52.39
C LEU A 98 -5.88 -15.74 -53.60
N GLY A 99 -6.33 -15.15 -54.72
CA GLY A 99 -6.74 -15.86 -55.93
C GLY A 99 -8.02 -16.68 -55.79
N TYR A 100 -8.91 -16.31 -54.87
CA TYR A 100 -10.21 -16.97 -54.65
C TYR A 100 -11.36 -16.12 -55.18
N SER A 101 -12.47 -16.76 -55.54
CA SER A 101 -13.74 -16.03 -55.66
C SER A 101 -14.26 -15.66 -54.26
N PRO A 102 -14.95 -14.52 -54.09
CA PRO A 102 -15.54 -14.14 -52.79
C PRO A 102 -16.44 -15.23 -52.21
N SER A 103 -17.21 -15.93 -53.07
CA SER A 103 -18.06 -17.06 -52.67
C SER A 103 -17.26 -18.27 -52.15
N ALA A 104 -16.09 -18.56 -52.72
CA ALA A 104 -15.22 -19.63 -52.25
C ALA A 104 -14.62 -19.29 -50.87
N LEU A 105 -14.25 -18.03 -50.66
CA LEU A 105 -13.70 -17.53 -49.41
C LEU A 105 -14.74 -17.61 -48.27
N HIS A 106 -16.00 -17.25 -48.53
CA HIS A 106 -17.10 -17.44 -47.59
C HIS A 106 -17.31 -18.91 -47.19
N LYS A 107 -17.21 -19.84 -48.15
CA LYS A 107 -17.33 -21.28 -47.87
C LYS A 107 -16.19 -21.79 -47.00
N ILE A 108 -14.96 -21.31 -47.23
CA ILE A 108 -13.79 -21.68 -46.42
C ILE A 108 -13.99 -21.21 -44.97
N VAL A 109 -14.42 -19.96 -44.77
CA VAL A 109 -14.64 -19.40 -43.44
C VAL A 109 -15.74 -20.15 -42.68
N ASN A 110 -16.88 -20.38 -43.33
CA ASN A 110 -18.01 -21.09 -42.73
C ASN A 110 -17.69 -22.57 -42.44
N SER A 111 -16.73 -23.19 -43.16
CA SER A 111 -16.34 -24.58 -42.94
C SER A 111 -15.64 -24.83 -41.60
N ASP A 112 -15.10 -23.77 -40.97
CA ASP A 112 -14.49 -23.82 -39.62
C ASP A 112 -15.47 -23.36 -38.52
N GLY A 113 -16.78 -23.34 -38.83
CA GLY A 113 -17.84 -22.97 -37.90
C GLY A 113 -17.91 -21.47 -37.54
N THR A 114 -17.06 -20.64 -38.16
CA THR A 114 -16.99 -19.20 -37.90
C THR A 114 -17.56 -18.44 -39.11
N SER A 115 -18.20 -17.29 -38.88
CA SER A 115 -18.64 -16.42 -39.99
C SER A 115 -17.69 -15.25 -40.20
N VAL A 116 -17.58 -14.76 -41.44
CA VAL A 116 -16.76 -13.55 -41.74
C VAL A 116 -17.22 -12.34 -40.92
N LYS A 117 -18.52 -12.24 -40.64
CA LYS A 117 -19.10 -11.19 -39.77
C LYS A 117 -18.57 -11.26 -38.34
N GLU A 118 -18.35 -12.47 -37.84
CA GLU A 118 -17.83 -12.71 -36.49
C GLU A 118 -16.33 -12.43 -36.41
N ILE A 119 -15.56 -12.77 -37.45
CA ILE A 119 -14.14 -12.40 -37.56
C ILE A 119 -14.00 -10.88 -37.56
N LYS A 120 -14.75 -10.17 -38.41
CA LYS A 120 -14.77 -8.70 -38.45
C LYS A 120 -15.11 -8.08 -37.09
N LYS A 121 -16.04 -8.69 -36.35
CA LYS A 121 -16.42 -8.23 -35.01
C LYS A 121 -15.26 -8.37 -34.00
N LYS A 122 -14.54 -9.49 -34.02
CA LYS A 122 -13.38 -9.72 -33.13
C LYS A 122 -12.20 -8.81 -33.46
N VAL A 123 -11.91 -8.61 -34.74
CA VAL A 123 -10.86 -7.66 -35.17
C VAL A 123 -11.20 -6.25 -34.70
N LEU A 124 -12.46 -5.82 -34.88
CA LEU A 124 -12.93 -4.52 -34.42
C LEU A 124 -12.84 -4.37 -32.89
N GLU A 125 -13.23 -5.41 -32.15
CA GLU A 125 -13.13 -5.46 -30.68
C GLU A 125 -11.68 -5.27 -30.21
N GLU A 126 -10.72 -6.02 -30.77
CA GLU A 126 -9.31 -5.88 -30.39
C GLU A 126 -8.75 -4.50 -30.74
N LYS A 127 -9.06 -3.94 -31.92
CA LYS A 127 -8.64 -2.57 -32.27
C LYS A 127 -9.18 -1.52 -31.28
N ILE A 128 -10.45 -1.63 -30.88
CA ILE A 128 -11.06 -0.73 -29.89
C ILE A 128 -10.40 -0.87 -28.52
N LYS A 129 -10.16 -2.12 -28.07
CA LYS A 129 -9.49 -2.40 -26.81
C LYS A 129 -8.08 -1.82 -26.78
N THR A 130 -7.28 -2.02 -27.84
CA THR A 130 -5.94 -1.44 -27.96
C THR A 130 -5.99 0.09 -27.93
N GLY A 131 -6.92 0.72 -28.66
CA GLY A 131 -7.09 2.17 -28.63
C GLY A 131 -7.40 2.70 -27.22
N LEU A 132 -8.26 2.01 -26.47
CA LEU A 132 -8.59 2.38 -25.09
C LEU A 132 -7.44 2.14 -24.11
N GLU A 133 -6.62 1.11 -24.32
CA GLU A 133 -5.38 0.88 -23.55
C GLU A 133 -4.36 2.01 -23.77
N MET A 134 -4.37 2.62 -24.96
CA MET A 134 -3.57 3.80 -25.32
C MET A 134 -4.19 5.13 -24.89
N GLU A 135 -5.25 5.12 -24.08
CA GLU A 135 -5.97 6.31 -23.59
C GLU A 135 -6.65 7.17 -24.66
N LYS A 136 -6.88 6.62 -25.86
CA LYS A 136 -7.59 7.33 -26.93
C LYS A 136 -9.06 7.54 -26.56
N GLY A 137 -9.60 8.68 -26.98
CA GLY A 137 -11.02 8.97 -26.89
C GLY A 137 -11.83 8.08 -27.83
N TYR A 138 -13.12 7.87 -27.54
CA TYR A 138 -13.98 7.13 -28.47
C TYR A 138 -14.07 7.77 -29.85
N ASP A 139 -13.97 9.10 -29.93
CA ASP A 139 -13.97 9.85 -31.19
C ASP A 139 -12.69 9.60 -31.99
N GLU A 140 -11.53 9.65 -31.33
CA GLU A 140 -10.24 9.35 -31.96
C GLU A 140 -10.16 7.90 -32.47
N ILE A 141 -10.65 6.94 -31.68
CA ILE A 141 -10.75 5.54 -32.11
C ILE A 141 -11.72 5.40 -33.28
N ALA A 142 -12.81 6.17 -33.29
CA ALA A 142 -13.80 6.13 -34.35
C ALA A 142 -13.22 6.67 -35.67
N ASP A 143 -12.46 7.76 -35.60
CA ASP A 143 -11.76 8.37 -36.74
C ASP A 143 -10.73 7.40 -37.34
N GLU A 144 -9.91 6.75 -36.51
CA GLU A 144 -8.92 5.77 -36.98
C GLU A 144 -9.54 4.53 -37.62
N LEU A 145 -10.71 4.12 -37.13
CA LEU A 145 -11.42 2.95 -37.63
C LEU A 145 -12.41 3.27 -38.76
N GLY A 146 -12.53 4.55 -39.15
CA GLY A 146 -13.49 4.99 -40.16
C GLY A 146 -14.95 4.65 -39.81
N CYS A 147 -15.31 4.68 -38.53
CA CYS A 147 -16.66 4.33 -38.06
C CYS A 147 -17.23 5.42 -37.13
N SER A 148 -18.48 5.26 -36.66
CA SER A 148 -19.07 6.25 -35.75
C SER A 148 -18.66 6.03 -34.29
N THR A 149 -18.53 7.11 -33.52
CA THR A 149 -18.29 7.06 -32.06
C THR A 149 -19.29 6.16 -31.33
N ASN A 150 -20.56 6.21 -31.74
CA ASN A 150 -21.61 5.36 -31.16
C ASN A 150 -21.35 3.88 -31.42
N ARG A 151 -20.78 3.53 -32.58
CA ARG A 151 -20.42 2.15 -32.91
C ARG A 151 -19.28 1.65 -32.02
N VAL A 152 -18.24 2.46 -31.83
CA VAL A 152 -17.14 2.17 -30.90
C VAL A 152 -17.66 1.95 -29.48
N ARG A 153 -18.51 2.87 -29.00
CA ARG A 153 -19.12 2.79 -27.65
C ARG A 153 -19.96 1.53 -27.47
N GLN A 154 -20.76 1.16 -28.47
CA GLN A 154 -21.61 -0.03 -28.42
C GLN A 154 -20.78 -1.31 -28.30
N VAL A 155 -19.71 -1.42 -29.11
CA VAL A 155 -18.81 -2.58 -29.09
C VAL A 155 -18.04 -2.62 -27.77
N ALA A 156 -17.46 -1.49 -27.34
CA ALA A 156 -16.79 -1.35 -26.05
C ALA A 156 -17.67 -1.82 -24.88
N ASN A 157 -18.93 -1.39 -24.83
CA ASN A 157 -19.87 -1.79 -23.78
C ASN A 157 -20.26 -3.27 -23.85
N GLN A 158 -20.45 -3.81 -25.06
CA GLN A 158 -20.80 -5.22 -25.25
C GLN A 158 -19.75 -6.17 -24.65
N PHE A 159 -18.48 -5.77 -24.68
CA PHE A 159 -17.35 -6.57 -24.20
C PHE A 159 -16.76 -6.09 -22.87
N GLY A 160 -17.38 -5.09 -22.23
CA GLY A 160 -16.96 -4.58 -20.91
C GLY A 160 -15.71 -3.68 -20.92
N TYR A 161 -15.30 -3.19 -22.08
CA TYR A 161 -14.15 -2.29 -22.27
C TYR A 161 -14.62 -0.84 -22.30
N ASN A 162 -15.21 -0.33 -21.22
CA ASN A 162 -15.51 1.10 -21.15
C ASN A 162 -14.32 1.89 -20.56
N HIS A 163 -14.26 3.19 -20.84
CA HIS A 163 -13.12 4.02 -20.43
C HIS A 163 -12.89 4.00 -18.90
N ARG A 164 -13.98 3.89 -18.11
CA ARG A 164 -13.92 3.77 -16.66
C ARG A 164 -13.32 2.44 -16.20
N THR A 165 -13.75 1.31 -16.77
CA THR A 165 -13.23 -0.02 -16.41
C THR A 165 -11.77 -0.17 -16.80
N MET A 166 -11.33 0.41 -17.93
CA MET A 166 -9.93 0.41 -18.33
C MET A 166 -9.05 1.23 -17.38
N LYS A 167 -9.52 2.40 -16.96
CA LYS A 167 -8.83 3.23 -15.96
C LYS A 167 -8.72 2.52 -14.60
N GLU A 168 -9.78 1.87 -14.14
CA GLU A 168 -9.80 1.07 -12.90
C GLU A 168 -8.84 -0.13 -12.99
N ARG A 169 -8.84 -0.87 -14.12
CA ARG A 169 -7.90 -1.97 -14.36
C ARG A 169 -6.44 -1.51 -14.34
N LYS A 170 -6.13 -0.39 -14.99
CA LYS A 170 -4.77 0.19 -14.98
C LYS A 170 -4.35 0.61 -13.57
N LEU A 171 -5.26 1.23 -12.81
CA LEU A 171 -4.97 1.60 -11.42
C LEU A 171 -4.67 0.35 -10.57
N ASN A 172 -5.49 -0.69 -10.68
CA ASN A 172 -5.27 -1.95 -9.97
C ASN A 172 -3.94 -2.59 -10.40
N PHE A 173 -3.64 -2.64 -11.69
CA PHE A 173 -2.36 -3.15 -12.20
C PHE A 173 -1.15 -2.39 -11.64
N VAL A 174 -1.22 -1.04 -11.59
CA VAL A 174 -0.16 -0.23 -10.99
C VAL A 174 -0.02 -0.50 -9.49
N GLN A 175 -1.13 -0.69 -8.77
CA GLN A 175 -1.11 -1.06 -7.35
C GLN A 175 -0.51 -2.45 -7.13
N ASP A 176 -0.84 -3.42 -7.98
CA ASP A 176 -0.30 -4.79 -7.94
C ASP A 176 1.21 -4.77 -8.21
N ILE A 177 1.66 -4.10 -9.28
CA ILE A 177 3.08 -3.89 -9.56
C ILE A 177 3.78 -3.22 -8.38
N SER A 178 3.19 -2.14 -7.84
CA SER A 178 3.77 -1.43 -6.71
C SER A 178 3.94 -2.34 -5.49
N SER A 179 2.97 -3.23 -5.25
CA SER A 179 3.01 -4.20 -4.17
C SER A 179 4.07 -5.29 -4.41
N ILE A 180 4.18 -5.81 -5.63
CA ILE A 180 5.22 -6.79 -6.01
C ILE A 180 6.61 -6.18 -5.85
N ILE A 181 6.84 -4.98 -6.38
CA ILE A 181 8.12 -4.26 -6.26
C ILE A 181 8.45 -4.02 -4.79
N ARG A 182 7.47 -3.56 -3.99
CA ARG A 182 7.65 -3.33 -2.56
C ARG A 182 8.07 -4.62 -1.84
N ASN A 183 7.38 -5.72 -2.09
CA ASN A 183 7.66 -6.99 -1.44
C ASN A 183 9.03 -7.55 -1.85
N ALA A 184 9.37 -7.50 -3.14
CA ALA A 184 10.69 -7.90 -3.63
C ALA A 184 11.82 -7.05 -3.02
N ALA A 185 11.61 -5.73 -2.93
CA ALA A 185 12.56 -4.82 -2.29
C ALA A 185 12.73 -5.14 -0.79
N LEU A 186 11.63 -5.39 -0.06
CA LEU A 186 11.68 -5.77 1.36
C LEU A 186 12.36 -7.12 1.56
N GLN A 187 12.06 -8.13 0.73
CA GLN A 187 12.73 -9.44 0.81
C GLN A 187 14.24 -9.30 0.62
N LYS A 188 14.67 -8.55 -0.39
CA LYS A 188 16.10 -8.30 -0.62
C LYS A 188 16.73 -7.51 0.52
N ALA A 189 16.02 -6.52 1.06
CA ALA A 189 16.46 -5.72 2.19
C ALA A 189 16.66 -6.55 3.46
N TYR A 190 15.68 -7.38 3.82
CA TYR A 190 15.77 -8.30 4.96
C TYR A 190 16.84 -9.37 4.76
N GLY A 191 17.06 -9.82 3.52
CA GLY A 191 18.16 -10.73 3.17
C GLY A 191 19.55 -10.11 3.34
N ALA A 192 19.67 -8.78 3.24
CA ALA A 192 20.93 -8.07 3.50
C ALA A 192 21.17 -7.88 5.01
N SER A 193 20.18 -7.34 5.73
CA SER A 193 20.16 -7.36 7.20
C SER A 193 18.77 -7.02 7.74
N TRP A 194 18.47 -7.48 8.96
CA TRP A 194 17.22 -7.13 9.63
C TRP A 194 17.05 -5.62 9.80
N ALA A 195 18.13 -4.91 10.17
CA ALA A 195 18.12 -3.46 10.31
C ALA A 195 17.82 -2.72 9.01
N PHE A 196 18.36 -3.20 7.89
CA PHE A 196 18.09 -2.64 6.57
C PHE A 196 16.64 -2.89 6.14
N GLY A 197 16.13 -4.10 6.37
CA GLY A 197 14.71 -4.44 6.19
C GLY A 197 13.77 -3.52 6.97
N LYS A 198 14.02 -3.33 8.27
CA LYS A 198 13.20 -2.46 9.14
C LYS A 198 13.29 -0.98 8.76
N ALA A 199 14.47 -0.49 8.38
CA ALA A 199 14.63 0.87 7.88
C ALA A 199 13.79 1.12 6.61
N LEU A 200 13.82 0.18 5.66
CA LEU A 200 13.07 0.26 4.41
C LEU A 200 11.57 0.16 4.64
N GLU A 201 11.12 -0.78 5.47
CA GLU A 201 9.71 -0.95 5.85
C GLU A 201 9.15 0.35 6.46
N TYR A 202 9.89 0.95 7.40
CA TYR A 202 9.48 2.21 8.02
C TYR A 202 9.42 3.35 7.00
N ALA A 203 10.44 3.49 6.15
CA ALA A 203 10.51 4.53 5.13
C ALA A 203 9.36 4.41 4.10
N MET A 204 9.03 3.19 3.67
CA MET A 204 7.95 2.96 2.70
C MET A 204 6.56 3.19 3.29
N THR A 205 6.37 2.89 4.58
CA THR A 205 5.06 2.97 5.24
C THR A 205 4.73 4.38 5.71
N TYR A 206 5.69 5.08 6.31
CA TYR A 206 5.43 6.32 7.05
C TYR A 206 5.93 7.59 6.36
N SER A 207 6.56 7.49 5.18
CA SER A 207 6.98 8.66 4.40
C SER A 207 5.83 9.44 3.77
N LYS A 208 4.65 8.84 3.61
CA LYS A 208 3.52 9.47 2.90
C LYS A 208 2.72 10.49 3.73
N GLY A 209 3.00 10.67 5.03
CA GLY A 209 2.05 11.38 5.92
C GLY A 209 2.59 12.36 6.96
N GLY A 210 3.89 12.68 7.04
CA GLY A 210 4.37 13.48 8.18
C GLY A 210 5.69 14.20 7.99
N ASN A 211 5.61 15.53 7.96
CA ASN A 211 6.70 16.51 7.95
C ASN A 211 7.71 16.40 6.80
N ARG A 212 7.52 17.26 5.79
CA ARG A 212 8.44 17.59 4.67
C ARG A 212 9.83 18.09 5.09
N ARG A 213 10.12 18.18 6.41
CA ARG A 213 11.34 18.81 6.93
C ARG A 213 12.61 18.01 6.62
N TYR A 214 12.50 16.71 6.32
CA TYR A 214 13.63 15.88 5.93
C TYR A 214 13.22 14.87 4.85
N PRO A 215 13.86 14.89 3.66
CA PRO A 215 13.63 13.92 2.61
C PRO A 215 14.15 12.50 2.99
N ILE A 216 13.61 11.47 2.34
CA ILE A 216 13.82 10.04 2.70
C ILE A 216 15.28 9.64 2.61
N ASP A 217 15.99 10.16 1.62
CA ASP A 217 17.44 10.00 1.39
C ASP A 217 18.27 10.37 2.62
N LYS A 218 17.89 11.44 3.35
CA LYS A 218 18.58 11.85 4.58
C LYS A 218 18.17 11.03 5.80
N LYS A 219 16.94 10.53 5.85
CA LYS A 219 16.44 9.73 6.99
C LYS A 219 16.88 8.28 6.93
N PHE A 220 17.06 7.70 5.74
CA PHE A 220 17.33 6.28 5.60
C PHE A 220 18.62 5.83 6.31
N PRO A 221 19.77 6.54 6.18
CA PRO A 221 20.98 6.19 6.93
C PRO A 221 20.79 6.24 8.46
N MET A 222 20.02 7.22 8.94
CA MET A 222 19.71 7.37 10.37
C MET A 222 18.82 6.23 10.87
N LEU A 223 17.79 5.86 10.10
CA LEU A 223 16.93 4.71 10.39
C LEU A 223 17.72 3.41 10.42
N PHE A 224 18.60 3.21 9.43
CA PHE A 224 19.49 2.05 9.39
C PHE A 224 20.42 2.00 10.60
N SER A 225 21.04 3.13 10.98
CA SER A 225 21.87 3.23 12.18
C SER A 225 21.09 2.88 13.44
N LEU A 226 19.88 3.45 13.59
CA LEU A 226 18.99 3.18 14.72
C LEU A 226 18.65 1.70 14.85
N PHE A 227 18.14 1.07 13.78
CA PHE A 227 17.76 -0.34 13.82
C PHE A 227 18.97 -1.27 13.98
N SER A 228 20.13 -0.91 13.42
CA SER A 228 21.36 -1.70 13.61
C SER A 228 21.80 -1.69 15.08
N ARG A 229 21.78 -0.53 15.72
CA ARG A 229 22.14 -0.38 17.13
C ARG A 229 21.13 -1.08 18.05
N TYR A 230 19.85 -0.90 17.75
CA TYR A 230 18.78 -1.62 18.44
C TYR A 230 18.97 -3.13 18.34
N GLN A 231 19.22 -3.66 17.14
CA GLN A 231 19.44 -5.09 16.91
C GLN A 231 20.64 -5.61 17.69
N ASN A 232 21.76 -4.89 17.64
CA ASN A 232 22.99 -5.27 18.34
C ASN A 232 22.78 -5.29 19.86
N ALA A 233 22.16 -4.25 20.42
CA ALA A 233 21.87 -4.18 21.85
C ALA A 233 20.90 -5.29 22.27
N PHE A 234 19.84 -5.53 21.48
CA PHE A 234 18.89 -6.61 21.72
C PHE A 234 19.56 -8.00 21.73
N GLN A 235 20.41 -8.29 20.74
CA GLN A 235 21.13 -9.57 20.64
C GLN A 235 22.11 -9.80 21.80
N LYS A 236 22.70 -8.72 22.33
CA LYS A 236 23.62 -8.78 23.47
C LYS A 236 22.92 -8.75 24.83
N GLY A 237 21.60 -8.57 24.87
CA GLY A 237 20.85 -8.36 26.11
C GLY A 237 21.18 -7.02 26.79
N GLU A 238 21.77 -6.05 26.06
CA GLU A 238 22.06 -4.72 26.57
C GLU A 238 20.77 -3.91 26.66
N LYS A 239 20.48 -3.36 27.85
CA LYS A 239 19.41 -2.37 28.01
C LYS A 239 19.97 -1.02 27.64
N ARG A 240 19.65 -0.53 26.44
CA ARG A 240 19.97 0.84 25.99
C ARG A 240 18.74 1.73 26.03
N SER A 241 18.93 2.93 26.57
CA SER A 241 17.90 3.96 26.69
C SER A 241 17.53 4.52 25.32
N LEU A 242 16.38 5.20 25.25
CA LEU A 242 15.96 5.84 24.01
C LEU A 242 16.87 7.01 23.67
N GLU A 243 17.41 7.68 24.69
CA GLU A 243 18.39 8.76 24.60
C GLU A 243 19.70 8.26 23.98
N GLU A 244 20.28 7.16 24.48
CA GLU A 244 21.51 6.57 23.91
C GLU A 244 21.31 6.15 22.45
N LEU A 245 20.18 5.49 22.14
CA LEU A 245 19.85 5.11 20.77
C LEU A 245 19.64 6.33 19.86
N ALA A 246 19.14 7.43 20.41
CA ALA A 246 18.84 8.65 19.67
C ALA A 246 20.11 9.44 19.36
N ASP A 247 20.96 9.67 20.35
CA ASP A 247 22.21 10.42 20.21
C ASP A 247 23.12 9.74 19.17
N GLU A 248 23.23 8.42 19.25
CA GLU A 248 24.06 7.63 18.34
C GLU A 248 23.49 7.49 16.92
N ALA A 249 22.16 7.62 16.75
CA ALA A 249 21.48 7.55 15.45
C ALA A 249 21.19 8.94 14.84
N GLY A 250 21.44 10.02 15.58
CA GLY A 250 21.15 11.40 15.18
C GLY A 250 19.68 11.79 15.26
N PHE A 251 18.85 11.05 16.00
CA PHE A 251 17.44 11.40 16.22
C PHE A 251 17.23 12.11 17.55
N SER A 252 16.05 12.75 17.72
CA SER A 252 15.56 13.09 19.05
C SER A 252 15.02 11.83 19.75
N PHE A 253 15.28 11.66 21.04
CA PHE A 253 14.80 10.52 21.84
C PHE A 253 13.27 10.30 21.72
N THR A 254 12.49 11.37 21.64
CA THR A 254 11.03 11.29 21.46
C THR A 254 10.68 10.64 20.12
N TYR A 255 11.47 10.92 19.08
CA TYR A 255 11.25 10.38 17.75
C TYR A 255 11.65 8.90 17.67
N VAL A 256 12.70 8.48 18.39
CA VAL A 256 13.08 7.06 18.50
C VAL A 256 11.95 6.23 19.08
N GLY A 257 11.34 6.66 20.19
CA GLY A 257 10.21 5.95 20.79
C GLY A 257 9.03 5.79 19.81
N ILE A 258 8.75 6.81 19.00
CA ILE A 258 7.72 6.75 17.94
C ILE A 258 8.12 5.78 16.84
N ILE A 259 9.38 5.79 16.40
CA ILE A 259 9.89 4.87 15.37
C ILE A 259 9.74 3.43 15.82
N LEU A 260 10.24 3.09 17.01
CA LEU A 260 10.17 1.72 17.55
C LEU A 260 8.72 1.24 17.65
N LYS A 261 7.84 2.05 18.26
CA LYS A 261 6.42 1.72 18.39
C LYS A 261 5.74 1.46 17.03
N ARG A 262 6.00 2.31 16.04
CA ARG A 262 5.43 2.18 14.68
C ARG A 262 6.01 0.99 13.90
N SER A 263 7.19 0.52 14.29
CA SER A 263 7.82 -0.68 13.76
C SER A 263 7.48 -1.96 14.54
N GLY A 264 6.60 -1.87 15.54
CA GLY A 264 6.21 -3.00 16.39
C GLY A 264 7.29 -3.47 17.36
N LEU A 265 8.18 -2.56 17.78
CA LEU A 265 9.29 -2.83 18.69
C LEU A 265 9.07 -2.14 20.03
N GLU A 266 9.40 -2.86 21.11
CA GLU A 266 9.40 -2.33 22.47
C GLU A 266 10.75 -1.66 22.80
N PRO A 267 10.77 -0.62 23.65
CA PRO A 267 12.02 -0.10 24.20
C PRO A 267 12.79 -1.18 24.97
N LEU A 268 14.12 -1.20 24.86
CA LEU A 268 14.97 -2.19 25.54
C LEU A 268 14.96 -2.07 27.07
N TYR A 269 14.67 -0.88 27.60
CA TYR A 269 14.44 -0.64 29.03
C TYR A 269 13.00 -0.95 29.50
N GLY A 270 12.13 -1.42 28.60
CA GLY A 270 10.71 -1.59 28.86
C GLY A 270 9.91 -0.29 28.77
N GLY A 271 8.59 -0.42 28.58
CA GLY A 271 7.68 0.71 28.63
C GLY A 271 7.50 1.19 30.06
N ARG A 272 7.55 2.51 30.30
CA ARG A 272 7.05 3.07 31.55
C ARG A 272 5.55 2.86 31.60
N GLU A 273 5.05 2.22 32.65
CA GLU A 273 3.62 2.25 32.94
C GLU A 273 3.19 3.70 33.12
N ARG A 274 2.20 4.11 32.33
CA ARG A 274 1.54 5.39 32.57
C ARG A 274 0.68 5.22 33.80
N HIS A 275 1.02 5.91 34.88
CA HIS A 275 0.10 6.06 36.01
C HIS A 275 -1.17 6.75 35.49
N LEU A 276 -2.25 5.96 35.38
CA LEU A 276 -3.56 6.50 35.04
C LEU A 276 -4.01 7.38 36.21
N ILE A 277 -4.57 8.54 35.89
CA ILE A 277 -5.21 9.38 36.91
C ILE A 277 -6.42 8.58 37.42
N PRO A 278 -6.61 8.44 38.75
CA PRO A 278 -7.79 7.76 39.30
C PRO A 278 -9.08 8.32 38.73
N GLU A 279 -10.06 7.46 38.47
CA GLU A 279 -11.33 7.84 37.83
C GLU A 279 -12.08 8.91 38.62
N GLU A 280 -12.04 8.85 39.95
CA GLU A 280 -12.61 9.87 40.84
C GLU A 280 -12.07 11.29 40.52
N LYS A 281 -10.76 11.42 40.29
CA LYS A 281 -10.14 12.70 39.94
C LYS A 281 -10.54 13.14 38.54
N ILE A 282 -10.73 12.24 37.59
CA ILE A 282 -11.24 12.57 36.25
C ILE A 282 -12.67 13.13 36.35
N GLU A 283 -13.53 12.51 37.15
CA GLU A 283 -14.88 12.99 37.39
C GLU A 283 -14.90 14.35 38.11
N ALA A 284 -13.99 14.58 39.05
CA ALA A 284 -13.79 15.88 39.68
C ALA A 284 -13.40 16.96 38.65
N ILE A 285 -12.50 16.63 37.72
CA ILE A 285 -12.11 17.53 36.62
C ILE A 285 -13.34 17.88 35.77
N LYS A 286 -14.16 16.89 35.39
CA LYS A 286 -15.38 17.13 34.59
C LYS A 286 -16.34 18.11 35.27
N ARG A 287 -16.58 17.95 36.58
CA ARG A 287 -17.48 18.83 37.34
C ARG A 287 -16.94 20.26 37.46
N SER A 288 -15.61 20.42 37.48
CA SER A 288 -14.96 21.72 37.62
C SER A 288 -14.93 22.59 36.37
N LEU A 289 -15.23 22.03 35.19
CA LEU A 289 -14.95 22.70 33.90
C LEU A 289 -15.66 24.05 33.72
N ASP A 290 -16.84 24.20 34.30
CA ASP A 290 -17.69 25.38 34.12
C ASP A 290 -17.63 26.34 35.33
N LEU A 291 -16.78 26.05 36.31
CA LEU A 291 -16.53 26.95 37.44
C LEU A 291 -15.74 28.20 37.00
N GLU A 292 -15.98 29.31 37.68
CA GLU A 292 -15.20 30.56 37.56
C GLU A 292 -13.89 30.51 38.36
N VAL A 293 -13.21 29.36 38.30
CA VAL A 293 -11.95 29.10 38.99
C VAL A 293 -10.87 28.83 37.95
N SER A 294 -9.64 29.27 38.22
CA SER A 294 -8.54 29.08 37.28
C SER A 294 -8.12 27.61 37.18
N ASP A 295 -7.61 27.17 36.03
CA ASP A 295 -7.16 25.78 35.85
C ASP A 295 -6.06 25.37 36.87
N PRO A 296 -5.09 26.24 37.22
CA PRO A 296 -4.13 25.95 38.29
C PRO A 296 -4.76 25.80 39.67
N ASP A 297 -5.78 26.60 40.00
CA ASP A 297 -6.50 26.49 41.27
C ASP A 297 -7.34 25.21 41.32
N ILE A 298 -8.03 24.85 40.22
CA ILE A 298 -8.74 23.57 40.07
C ILE A 298 -7.76 22.40 40.29
N ALA A 299 -6.59 22.45 39.65
CA ALA A 299 -5.56 21.42 39.79
C ALA A 299 -5.10 21.27 41.25
N TYR A 300 -4.94 22.38 41.96
CA TYR A 300 -4.63 22.40 43.40
C TYR A 300 -5.72 21.72 44.23
N PHE A 301 -6.99 22.10 44.04
CA PHE A 301 -8.09 21.52 44.81
C PHE A 301 -8.32 20.04 44.51
N ILE A 302 -8.03 19.57 43.31
CA ILE A 302 -8.15 18.14 42.94
C ILE A 302 -6.91 17.31 43.36
N GLY A 303 -5.79 17.99 43.63
CA GLY A 303 -4.50 17.35 43.89
C GLY A 303 -3.93 16.65 42.66
N VAL A 304 -3.93 17.33 41.51
CA VAL A 304 -3.29 16.89 40.26
C VAL A 304 -2.35 17.97 39.72
N PRO A 305 -1.32 17.61 38.92
CA PRO A 305 -0.49 18.60 38.25
C PRO A 305 -1.30 19.47 37.27
N SER A 306 -1.03 20.77 37.17
CA SER A 306 -1.81 21.70 36.32
C SER A 306 -1.85 21.31 34.83
N TYR A 307 -0.80 20.67 34.32
CA TYR A 307 -0.76 20.18 32.94
C TYR A 307 -1.81 19.10 32.66
N VAL A 308 -2.29 18.38 33.69
CA VAL A 308 -3.36 17.39 33.57
C VAL A 308 -4.67 18.06 33.17
N ILE A 309 -5.03 19.16 33.83
CA ILE A 309 -6.24 19.93 33.51
C ILE A 309 -6.14 20.48 32.09
N ALA A 310 -5.01 21.12 31.76
CA ALA A 310 -4.78 21.68 30.43
C ALA A 310 -4.87 20.62 29.32
N ASN A 311 -4.24 19.45 29.52
CA ASN A 311 -4.30 18.34 28.55
C ASN A 311 -5.73 17.78 28.42
N TYR A 312 -6.47 17.69 29.52
CA TYR A 312 -7.86 17.25 29.51
C TYR A 312 -8.74 18.21 28.70
N LEU A 313 -8.63 19.52 28.93
CA LEU A 313 -9.35 20.55 28.19
C LEU A 313 -9.08 20.50 26.68
N VAL A 314 -7.80 20.41 26.31
CA VAL A 314 -7.36 20.32 24.90
C VAL A 314 -7.95 19.07 24.22
N LYS A 315 -7.92 17.91 24.90
CA LYS A 315 -8.47 16.67 24.37
C LYS A 315 -9.99 16.73 24.18
N HIS A 316 -10.68 17.49 25.01
CA HIS A 316 -12.14 17.62 25.00
C HIS A 316 -12.64 18.91 24.31
N GLY A 317 -11.80 19.56 23.51
CA GLY A 317 -12.20 20.67 22.63
C GLY A 317 -12.52 21.99 23.33
N LYS A 318 -12.19 22.14 24.62
CA LYS A 318 -12.29 23.43 25.33
C LYS A 318 -11.02 24.25 25.07
N ASN A 319 -11.18 25.57 24.92
CA ASN A 319 -10.17 26.53 24.42
C ASN A 319 -8.77 26.36 25.05
N LYS A 320 -7.73 26.58 24.22
CA LYS A 320 -6.30 26.49 24.60
C LYS A 320 -5.82 27.59 25.57
N GLY A 321 -6.60 28.65 25.75
CA GLY A 321 -6.33 29.68 26.75
C GLY A 321 -6.94 29.25 28.07
N GLY A 322 -6.12 28.66 28.94
CA GLY A 322 -6.58 28.24 30.26
C GLY A 322 -7.28 29.37 31.00
N LYS A 323 -8.28 29.03 31.81
CA LYS A 323 -9.00 30.03 32.61
C LYS A 323 -8.02 30.67 33.58
N ASN A 324 -7.81 31.99 33.46
CA ASN A 324 -7.03 32.76 34.42
C ASN A 324 -7.96 33.78 35.09
N HIS A 325 -8.68 33.32 36.10
CA HIS A 325 -9.60 34.13 36.91
C HIS A 325 -9.00 34.33 38.31
N PRO A 326 -8.10 35.30 38.49
CA PRO A 326 -7.70 35.69 39.83
C PRO A 326 -8.90 36.30 40.56
N VAL A 327 -8.97 36.08 41.88
CA VAL A 327 -9.91 36.74 42.78
C VAL A 327 -9.68 38.26 42.71
N LYS A 328 -8.42 38.69 42.70
CA LYS A 328 -8.03 40.09 42.55
C LYS A 328 -6.68 40.21 41.84
N SER A 329 -6.60 41.11 40.88
CA SER A 329 -5.33 41.60 40.32
C SER A 329 -4.99 42.94 40.94
N PHE A 330 -3.74 43.09 41.41
CA PHE A 330 -3.24 44.35 41.94
C PHE A 330 -2.51 45.14 40.85
N SER A 331 -2.24 46.42 41.09
CA SER A 331 -1.63 47.34 40.11
C SER A 331 -0.24 46.89 39.61
N ASN A 332 0.43 45.99 40.33
CA ASN A 332 1.62 45.30 39.83
C ASN A 332 1.19 44.00 39.11
N PRO A 333 1.48 43.84 37.80
CA PRO A 333 1.05 42.68 37.01
C PRO A 333 1.61 41.32 37.47
N THR A 334 2.47 41.28 38.49
CA THR A 334 2.96 40.03 39.08
C THR A 334 2.24 39.64 40.38
N VAL A 335 1.41 40.52 40.94
CA VAL A 335 0.72 40.30 42.21
C VAL A 335 -0.74 40.03 41.95
N HIS A 336 -1.14 38.77 42.14
CA HIS A 336 -2.52 38.31 42.01
C HIS A 336 -2.92 37.48 43.22
N LEU A 337 -4.14 37.67 43.70
CA LEU A 337 -4.78 36.76 44.64
C LEU A 337 -5.58 35.73 43.85
N THR A 338 -5.21 34.45 43.93
CA THR A 338 -5.96 33.35 43.32
C THR A 338 -6.81 32.63 44.36
N HIS A 339 -7.73 31.75 43.92
CA HIS A 339 -8.57 31.00 44.86
C HIS A 339 -7.72 30.06 45.73
N LYS A 340 -6.67 29.45 45.18
CA LYS A 340 -5.67 28.69 45.96
C LYS A 340 -5.04 29.54 47.05
N ARG A 341 -4.52 30.73 46.70
CA ARG A 341 -3.82 31.58 47.67
C ARG A 341 -4.75 32.09 48.75
N ALA A 342 -5.98 32.48 48.41
CA ALA A 342 -7.00 32.87 49.38
C ALA A 342 -7.37 31.70 50.32
N SER A 343 -7.56 30.49 49.77
CA SER A 343 -7.80 29.26 50.54
C SER A 343 -6.71 29.02 51.60
N GLN A 344 -5.43 29.15 51.22
CA GLN A 344 -4.28 29.02 52.12
C GLN A 344 -4.23 30.12 53.20
N VAL A 345 -4.61 31.35 52.86
CA VAL A 345 -4.70 32.46 53.83
C VAL A 345 -5.76 32.16 54.89
N TYR A 346 -6.92 31.65 54.47
CA TYR A 346 -8.00 31.31 55.42
C TYR A 346 -7.64 30.12 56.30
N GLU A 347 -6.99 29.10 55.76
CA GLU A 347 -6.46 27.97 56.53
C GLU A 347 -5.48 28.45 57.62
N ALA A 348 -4.52 29.31 57.26
CA ALA A 348 -3.57 29.86 58.22
C ALA A 348 -4.25 30.76 59.27
N GLN A 349 -5.24 31.57 58.86
CA GLN A 349 -6.00 32.40 59.79
C GLN A 349 -6.80 31.54 60.79
N ASP A 350 -7.41 30.45 60.34
CA ASP A 350 -8.17 29.54 61.20
C ASP A 350 -7.27 28.75 62.16
N LEU A 351 -5.97 28.61 61.82
CA LEU A 351 -4.91 28.15 62.71
C LEU A 351 -4.33 29.25 63.61
N SER A 352 -4.99 30.42 63.68
CA SER A 352 -4.63 31.57 64.51
C SER A 352 -3.30 32.26 64.17
N PHE A 353 -2.80 32.11 62.94
CA PHE A 353 -1.63 32.86 62.48
C PHE A 353 -1.99 34.35 62.32
N GLY A 354 -1.09 35.22 62.77
CA GLY A 354 -1.20 36.65 62.56
C GLY A 354 -0.93 37.03 61.10
N GLN A 355 -1.45 38.17 60.65
CA GLN A 355 -1.31 38.61 59.25
C GLN A 355 0.14 38.61 58.75
N LYS A 356 1.09 39.13 59.54
CA LYS A 356 2.52 39.14 59.19
C LYS A 356 3.11 37.73 59.04
N GLU A 357 2.69 36.81 59.89
CA GLU A 357 3.14 35.41 59.82
C GLU A 357 2.58 34.73 58.57
N ILE A 358 1.32 35.02 58.20
CA ILE A 358 0.71 34.52 56.96
C ILE A 358 1.46 35.04 55.72
N GLU A 359 1.79 36.34 55.69
CA GLU A 359 2.58 36.97 54.62
C GLU A 359 3.94 36.27 54.44
N GLU A 360 4.64 36.01 55.55
CA GLU A 360 5.95 35.36 55.56
C GLU A 360 5.87 33.88 55.14
N VAL A 361 5.00 33.10 55.78
CA VAL A 361 4.89 31.65 55.55
C VAL A 361 4.43 31.34 54.12
N LEU A 362 3.50 32.12 53.57
CA LEU A 362 2.97 31.89 52.22
C LEU A 362 3.77 32.61 51.13
N GLY A 363 4.69 33.50 51.52
CA GLY A 363 5.45 34.36 50.62
C GLY A 363 4.54 35.28 49.80
N LEU A 364 3.51 35.84 50.42
CA LEU A 364 2.50 36.67 49.76
C LEU A 364 2.71 38.16 50.06
N ASP A 365 2.40 39.00 49.06
CA ASP A 365 2.39 40.45 49.23
C ASP A 365 1.31 40.86 50.25
N SER A 366 1.65 41.80 51.14
CA SER A 366 0.75 42.26 52.20
C SER A 366 -0.61 42.72 51.68
N ARG A 367 -0.67 43.34 50.49
CA ARG A 367 -1.94 43.76 49.88
C ARG A 367 -2.84 42.57 49.54
N ALA A 368 -2.26 41.44 49.11
CA ALA A 368 -3.02 40.25 48.78
C ALA A 368 -3.60 39.58 50.04
N VAL A 369 -2.82 39.54 51.13
CA VAL A 369 -3.27 39.01 52.42
C VAL A 369 -4.34 39.90 53.03
N SER A 370 -4.11 41.22 53.13
CA SER A 370 -5.12 42.18 53.62
C SER A 370 -6.44 42.05 52.84
N TYR A 371 -6.37 42.04 51.51
CA TYR A 371 -7.56 41.93 50.68
C TYR A 371 -8.33 40.62 50.92
N ALA A 372 -7.61 39.50 51.02
CA ALA A 372 -8.22 38.19 51.29
C ALA A 372 -8.96 38.21 52.64
N LEU A 373 -8.35 38.78 53.69
CA LEU A 373 -8.94 38.85 55.03
C LEU A 373 -10.15 39.81 55.09
N GLU A 374 -10.04 40.99 54.48
CA GLU A 374 -11.12 41.99 54.42
C GLU A 374 -12.37 41.46 53.67
N HIS A 375 -12.15 40.69 52.61
CA HIS A 375 -13.22 40.17 51.74
C HIS A 375 -13.54 38.69 52.00
N ARG A 376 -13.13 38.16 53.17
CA ARG A 376 -13.24 36.73 53.50
C ARG A 376 -14.62 36.16 53.22
N LYS A 377 -15.69 36.80 53.71
CA LYS A 377 -17.07 36.30 53.56
C LYS A 377 -17.48 36.02 52.11
N GLU A 378 -17.04 36.85 51.17
CA GLU A 378 -17.39 36.70 49.76
C GLU A 378 -16.54 35.63 49.08
N VAL A 379 -15.22 35.71 49.26
CA VAL A 379 -14.26 34.82 48.60
C VAL A 379 -14.36 33.40 49.13
N GLU A 380 -14.55 33.23 50.45
CA GLU A 380 -14.77 31.96 51.10
C GLU A 380 -16.00 31.23 50.53
N LEU A 381 -17.12 31.94 50.36
CA LEU A 381 -18.35 31.36 49.80
C LEU A 381 -18.12 30.85 48.37
N ARG A 382 -17.36 31.58 47.55
CA ARG A 382 -17.03 31.17 46.17
C ARG A 382 -16.17 29.90 46.17
N ILE A 383 -15.16 29.83 47.04
CA ILE A 383 -14.29 28.65 47.16
C ILE A 383 -15.08 27.44 47.66
N ILE A 384 -15.91 27.61 48.70
CA ILE A 384 -16.74 26.52 49.25
C ILE A 384 -17.67 25.96 48.17
N LYS A 385 -18.36 26.81 47.39
CA LYS A 385 -19.23 26.36 46.30
C LYS A 385 -18.46 25.59 45.22
N ALA A 386 -17.27 26.06 44.87
CA ALA A 386 -16.41 25.37 43.93
C ALA A 386 -16.01 23.98 44.46
N LEU A 387 -15.56 23.90 45.72
CA LEU A 387 -15.19 22.65 46.37
C LEU A 387 -16.36 21.66 46.48
N GLN A 388 -17.56 22.13 46.83
CA GLN A 388 -18.78 21.31 46.88
C GLN A 388 -19.17 20.79 45.48
N THR A 389 -18.90 21.56 44.43
CA THR A 389 -19.12 21.10 43.04
C THR A 389 -18.09 20.03 42.65
N ILE A 390 -16.81 20.23 43.05
CA ILE A 390 -15.74 19.27 42.78
C ILE A 390 -15.97 17.96 43.55
N TYR A 391 -16.42 18.04 44.81
CA TYR A 391 -16.61 16.91 45.72
C TYR A 391 -18.01 16.89 46.36
N PRO A 392 -19.07 16.55 45.59
CA PRO A 392 -20.45 16.64 46.07
C PRO A 392 -20.78 15.68 47.23
N ALA A 393 -20.02 14.59 47.37
CA ALA A 393 -20.19 13.64 48.46
C ALA A 393 -19.58 14.10 49.79
N ARG A 394 -18.72 15.14 49.80
CA ARG A 394 -18.06 15.64 50.99
C ARG A 394 -18.84 16.80 51.61
N LYS A 395 -18.96 16.79 52.93
CA LYS A 395 -19.58 17.91 53.67
C LYS A 395 -18.55 19.02 53.87
N ILE A 396 -18.42 19.90 52.88
CA ILE A 396 -17.43 20.98 52.89
C ILE A 396 -18.07 22.25 53.45
N SER A 397 -17.56 22.71 54.58
CA SER A 397 -17.97 23.96 55.25
C SER A 397 -16.87 24.99 55.37
N ARG A 398 -15.65 24.68 54.90
CA ARG A 398 -14.47 25.55 54.97
C ARG A 398 -13.91 25.79 53.57
N PRO A 399 -13.20 26.90 53.32
CA PRO A 399 -12.66 27.24 52.00
C PRO A 399 -11.37 26.49 51.65
N TYR A 400 -11.09 25.37 52.31
CA TYR A 400 -9.92 24.51 52.07
C TYR A 400 -10.32 23.05 52.36
N LEU A 401 -9.55 22.11 51.83
CA LEU A 401 -9.76 20.69 52.09
C LEU A 401 -9.00 20.30 53.35
N GLU A 402 -9.70 19.77 54.33
CA GLU A 402 -9.06 19.13 55.48
C GLU A 402 -8.48 17.79 55.04
N ASN A 403 -7.25 17.49 55.49
CA ASN A 403 -6.69 16.16 55.32
C ASN A 403 -7.47 15.21 56.23
N GLU A 404 -8.21 14.27 55.64
CA GLU A 404 -8.75 13.10 56.35
C GLU A 404 -7.64 12.12 56.71
#